data_AF-A0A6J3Q4B7-F1
#
_entry.id   AF-A0A6J3Q4B7-F1
#
_cell.length_a   1.000
_cell.length_b   1.000
_cell.length_c   1.000
_cell.angle_alpha   90.00
_cell.angle_beta   90.00
_cell.angle_gamma   90.00
#
_symmetry.space_group_name_H-M   'P 1'
#
loop_
_entity.id
_entity.type
_entity.pdbx_description
1 polymer ?
#
loop_
_entity_poly.entity_id
_entity_poly.type
_entity_poly.pdbx_seq_one_letter_code
_entity_poly.pdbx_strand_id
1 'polypeptide(L)'
;MATRRLTDAFLLLRNNSIQNRQLLAEQVSSHTTCSPLHSRSIAAELDELADDRMALVSGISLDPEAAIGVTKRLPPKWVDGVDEIQYDVGRIKQKMKELASLHDQHLNRPTLDDSLEQEHAIEITTQEITQLFHRCQRAVQALPSQARRACSEQEERLLRNVVGSLAQTLQELSARFRRAQSGYLKRLKNREERSQHFFDTSVPLMDDGDDNTLYDRAAGRPCHLPSRTFRKAVCPPHSWEEPRGFHR
;
A
#
# COMPACT_ATOMS: atom_id res chain seq x y z
N MET A 1 -2.69 -31.04 -1.98
CA MET A 1 -3.45 -31.29 -0.74
C MET A 1 -4.89 -30.84 -0.96
N ALA A 2 -5.88 -31.68 -0.67
CA ALA A 2 -7.29 -31.29 -0.73
C ALA A 2 -7.70 -30.59 0.58
N THR A 3 -8.50 -29.53 0.52
CA THR A 3 -9.04 -28.83 1.70
C THR A 3 -10.57 -28.91 1.71
N ARG A 4 -11.18 -29.04 2.89
CA ARG A 4 -12.64 -29.04 3.08
C ARG A 4 -13.04 -27.87 3.97
N ARG A 5 -14.06 -27.11 3.56
CA ARG A 5 -14.62 -26.02 4.38
C ARG A 5 -15.71 -26.57 5.31
N LEU A 6 -15.57 -26.28 6.59
CA LEU A 6 -16.51 -26.67 7.66
C LEU A 6 -17.28 -25.47 8.23
N THR A 7 -17.14 -24.30 7.62
CA THR A 7 -17.74 -23.06 8.09
C THR A 7 -19.25 -23.18 8.27
N ASP A 8 -19.95 -23.78 7.30
CA ASP A 8 -21.41 -23.89 7.34
C ASP A 8 -21.88 -24.86 8.44
N ALA A 9 -21.18 -26.00 8.60
CA ALA A 9 -21.45 -26.94 9.67
C ALA A 9 -21.22 -26.32 11.05
N PHE A 10 -20.14 -25.54 11.20
CA PHE A 10 -19.83 -24.81 12.41
C PHE A 10 -20.90 -23.75 12.73
N LEU A 11 -21.34 -22.97 11.74
CA LEU A 11 -22.38 -21.95 11.92
C LEU A 11 -23.72 -22.56 12.32
N LEU A 12 -24.10 -23.68 11.69
CA LEU A 12 -25.34 -24.39 12.02
C LEU A 12 -25.31 -24.90 13.47
N LEU A 13 -24.22 -25.56 13.87
CA LEU A 13 -24.05 -26.07 15.23
C LEU A 13 -24.03 -24.94 16.27
N ARG A 14 -23.33 -23.83 15.98
CA ARG A 14 -23.33 -22.63 16.82
C ARG A 14 -24.75 -22.08 16.98
N ASN A 15 -25.46 -21.84 15.88
CA ASN A 15 -26.81 -21.27 15.90
C ASN A 15 -27.80 -22.17 16.64
N ASN A 16 -27.76 -23.48 16.38
CA ASN A 16 -28.62 -24.46 17.06
C ASN A 16 -28.34 -24.51 18.58
N SER A 17 -27.07 -24.45 18.99
CA SER A 17 -26.71 -24.42 20.40
C SER A 17 -27.21 -23.17 21.13
N ILE A 18 -27.24 -22.02 20.44
CA ILE A 18 -27.75 -20.75 20.99
C ILE A 18 -29.26 -20.84 21.17
N GLN A 19 -29.99 -21.33 20.17
CA GLN A 19 -31.43 -21.53 20.24
C GLN A 19 -31.83 -22.51 21.37
N ASN A 20 -31.10 -23.63 21.51
CA ASN A 20 -31.35 -24.58 22.59
C ASN A 20 -31.12 -23.98 23.99
N ARG A 21 -30.09 -23.13 24.16
CA ARG A 21 -29.85 -22.42 25.43
C ARG A 21 -30.98 -21.45 25.76
N GLN A 22 -31.48 -20.71 24.78
CA GLN A 22 -32.59 -19.77 24.96
C GLN A 22 -33.88 -20.51 25.37
N LEU A 23 -34.19 -21.61 24.70
CA LEU A 23 -35.38 -22.43 24.99
C LEU A 23 -35.33 -23.04 26.41
N LEU A 24 -34.16 -23.53 26.83
CA LEU A 24 -33.98 -24.05 28.20
C LEU A 24 -34.07 -22.94 29.26
N ALA A 25 -33.58 -21.74 28.97
CA ALA A 25 -33.71 -20.60 29.87
C ALA A 25 -35.17 -20.14 30.04
N GLU A 26 -35.95 -20.17 28.96
CA GLU A 26 -37.38 -19.81 28.98
C GLU A 26 -38.23 -20.82 29.78
N GLN A 27 -37.89 -22.12 29.70
CA GLN A 27 -38.52 -23.18 30.50
C GLN A 27 -38.23 -23.05 32.00
N VAL A 28 -37.00 -22.67 32.38
CA VAL A 28 -36.65 -22.43 33.79
C VAL A 28 -37.36 -21.17 34.32
N SER A 29 -37.51 -20.13 33.49
CA SER A 29 -38.20 -18.89 33.86
C SER A 29 -39.73 -19.03 33.98
N SER A 30 -40.33 -20.01 33.31
CA SER A 30 -41.78 -20.28 33.38
C SER A 30 -42.15 -21.24 34.51
N HIS A 31 -41.22 -22.05 35.01
CA HIS A 31 -41.43 -22.89 36.20
C HIS A 31 -41.38 -22.13 37.52
N THR A 32 -40.73 -20.97 37.58
CA THR A 32 -40.62 -20.15 38.81
C THR A 32 -41.85 -19.28 39.08
N THR A 33 -42.73 -19.07 38.09
CA THR A 33 -43.90 -18.18 38.21
C THR A 33 -45.21 -18.91 38.54
N CYS A 34 -45.25 -20.24 38.52
CA CYS A 34 -46.50 -21.02 38.66
C CYS A 34 -46.64 -21.87 39.94
N SER A 35 -45.94 -21.60 41.04
CA SER A 35 -46.16 -22.37 42.29
C SER A 35 -46.12 -21.50 43.56
N PRO A 36 -47.28 -21.11 44.12
CA PRO A 36 -47.32 -20.25 45.31
C PRO A 36 -47.28 -21.00 46.66
N LEU A 37 -46.92 -22.29 46.72
CA LEU A 37 -47.15 -23.12 47.93
C LEU A 37 -45.95 -23.95 48.45
N HIS A 38 -44.70 -23.53 48.21
CA HIS A 38 -43.54 -24.06 48.95
C HIS A 38 -42.71 -22.93 49.56
N SER A 39 -43.42 -22.06 50.28
CA SER A 39 -42.87 -20.91 50.98
C SER A 39 -42.25 -21.34 52.31
N ARG A 40 -40.91 -21.54 52.34
CA ARG A 40 -39.99 -20.91 53.31
C ARG A 40 -38.65 -21.62 53.56
N SER A 41 -38.42 -22.90 53.20
CA SER A 41 -37.12 -23.55 53.51
C SER A 41 -36.15 -23.66 52.33
N ILE A 42 -36.60 -23.48 51.08
CA ILE A 42 -35.75 -23.63 49.88
C ILE A 42 -35.20 -22.27 49.40
N ALA A 43 -35.73 -21.16 49.91
CA ALA A 43 -35.28 -19.83 49.51
C ALA A 43 -33.82 -19.52 49.91
N ALA A 44 -33.30 -20.15 50.97
CA ALA A 44 -31.91 -19.97 51.40
C ALA A 44 -30.93 -20.85 50.62
N GLU A 45 -31.28 -22.10 50.32
CA GLU A 45 -30.41 -23.00 49.52
C GLU A 45 -30.40 -22.63 48.02
N LEU A 46 -31.48 -22.02 47.50
CA LEU A 46 -31.52 -21.53 46.11
C LEU A 46 -30.78 -20.21 45.92
N ASP A 47 -30.62 -19.38 46.96
CA ASP A 47 -29.86 -18.13 46.89
C ASP A 47 -28.36 -18.40 46.79
N GLU A 48 -27.83 -19.36 47.56
CA GLU A 48 -26.43 -19.80 47.43
C GLU A 48 -26.13 -20.47 46.07
N LEU A 49 -27.02 -21.34 45.56
CA LEU A 49 -26.80 -21.97 44.24
C LEU A 49 -26.99 -21.00 43.06
N ALA A 50 -27.82 -19.96 43.22
CA ALA A 50 -27.95 -18.89 42.24
C ALA A 50 -26.73 -17.97 42.25
N ASP A 51 -26.17 -17.68 43.42
CA ASP A 51 -24.96 -16.88 43.59
C ASP A 51 -23.72 -17.60 43.01
N ASP A 52 -23.58 -18.91 43.24
CA ASP A 52 -22.50 -19.72 42.63
C ASP A 52 -22.60 -19.81 41.10
N ARG A 53 -23.82 -19.72 40.53
CA ARG A 53 -24.03 -19.65 39.08
C ARG A 53 -23.89 -18.24 38.51
N MET A 54 -24.18 -17.20 39.29
CA MET A 54 -24.01 -15.79 38.91
C MET A 54 -22.56 -15.31 39.03
N ALA A 55 -21.76 -15.90 39.92
CA ALA A 55 -20.33 -15.63 40.07
C ALA A 55 -19.51 -16.01 38.82
N LEU A 56 -19.90 -17.09 38.12
CA LEU A 56 -19.24 -17.53 36.87
C LEU A 56 -19.75 -16.79 35.61
N VAL A 57 -20.81 -15.99 35.73
CA VAL A 57 -21.43 -15.23 34.63
C VAL A 57 -21.10 -13.73 34.68
N SER A 58 -20.50 -13.25 35.77
CA SER A 58 -20.21 -11.81 36.00
C SER A 58 -19.11 -11.20 35.10
N GLY A 59 -18.67 -11.87 34.03
CA GLY A 59 -17.73 -11.32 33.04
C GLY A 59 -18.19 -11.41 31.59
N ILE A 60 -19.32 -12.06 31.29
CA ILE A 60 -19.80 -12.30 29.92
C ILE A 60 -21.32 -12.15 29.93
N SER A 61 -21.81 -11.07 29.35
CA SER A 61 -23.25 -10.82 29.16
C SER A 61 -23.97 -12.08 28.67
N LEU A 62 -25.15 -12.37 29.22
CA LEU A 62 -26.10 -13.43 28.81
C LEU A 62 -26.59 -13.32 27.36
N ASP A 63 -26.08 -12.36 26.59
CA ASP A 63 -26.24 -12.29 25.16
C ASP A 63 -24.95 -12.77 24.45
N PRO A 64 -24.94 -13.96 23.83
CA PRO A 64 -23.82 -14.44 23.02
C PRO A 64 -23.63 -13.59 21.74
N GLU A 65 -24.57 -12.71 21.40
CA GLU A 65 -24.38 -11.68 20.37
C GLU A 65 -23.66 -10.44 20.93
N ALA A 66 -23.78 -10.10 22.21
CA ALA A 66 -23.00 -9.04 22.87
C ALA A 66 -21.60 -9.49 23.29
N ALA A 67 -21.37 -10.77 23.59
CA ALA A 67 -20.04 -11.29 23.91
C ALA A 67 -19.14 -11.44 22.67
N ILE A 68 -19.75 -11.68 21.51
CA ILE A 68 -19.08 -11.68 20.20
C ILE A 68 -19.22 -10.30 19.53
N GLY A 69 -20.15 -9.49 20.02
CA GLY A 69 -20.38 -8.10 19.71
C GLY A 69 -19.30 -7.21 20.31
N VAL A 70 -18.14 -7.24 19.69
CA VAL A 70 -17.24 -6.10 19.65
C VAL A 70 -16.77 -5.70 21.06
N THR A 71 -15.69 -6.33 21.53
CA THR A 71 -14.70 -5.51 22.23
C THR A 71 -14.36 -4.39 21.23
N LYS A 72 -14.98 -3.22 21.40
CA LYS A 72 -14.74 -2.00 20.61
C LYS A 72 -13.36 -1.49 20.99
N ARG A 73 -12.33 -2.34 20.86
CA ARG A 73 -10.96 -1.89 20.83
C ARG A 73 -10.85 -1.15 19.52
N LEU A 74 -10.89 0.17 19.65
CA LEU A 74 -10.53 1.08 18.56
C LEU A 74 -9.21 0.57 17.96
N PRO A 75 -9.10 0.56 16.62
CA PRO A 75 -7.87 0.16 15.98
C PRO A 75 -6.71 0.99 16.57
N PRO A 76 -5.52 0.39 16.74
CA PRO A 76 -4.38 1.12 17.26
C PRO A 76 -4.13 2.40 16.46
N LYS A 77 -3.74 3.49 17.13
CA LYS A 77 -3.57 4.81 16.49
C LYS A 77 -2.56 4.83 15.33
N TRP A 78 -1.65 3.85 15.28
CA TRP A 78 -0.71 3.72 14.16
C TRP A 78 -1.36 3.16 12.89
N VAL A 79 -2.55 2.55 12.97
CA VAL A 79 -3.28 2.02 11.81
C VAL A 79 -3.64 3.13 10.83
N ASP A 80 -4.12 4.28 11.32
CA ASP A 80 -4.42 5.44 10.45
C ASP A 80 -3.19 5.90 9.65
N GLY A 81 -2.00 5.87 10.28
CA GLY A 81 -0.73 6.18 9.62
C GLY A 81 -0.35 5.14 8.56
N VAL A 82 -0.69 3.87 8.79
CA VAL A 82 -0.50 2.80 7.78
C VAL A 82 -1.41 3.02 6.58
N ASP A 83 -2.66 3.40 6.81
CA ASP A 83 -3.63 3.66 5.73
C ASP A 83 -3.19 4.86 4.88
N GLU A 84 -2.66 5.92 5.51
CA GLU A 84 -2.07 7.06 4.77
C GLU A 84 -0.89 6.61 3.89
N ILE A 85 0.01 5.78 4.43
CA ILE A 85 1.16 5.25 3.67
C ILE A 85 0.66 4.36 2.52
N GLN A 86 -0.31 3.49 2.76
CA GLN A 86 -0.86 2.61 1.72
C GLN A 86 -1.55 3.42 0.61
N TYR A 87 -2.22 4.50 0.96
CA TYR A 87 -2.80 5.43 -0.01
C TYR A 87 -1.72 6.09 -0.88
N ASP A 88 -0.65 6.62 -0.27
CA ASP A 88 0.45 7.21 -1.02
C ASP A 88 1.19 6.17 -1.89
N VAL A 89 1.35 4.93 -1.42
CA VAL A 89 1.86 3.80 -2.22
C VAL A 89 0.97 3.54 -3.44
N GLY A 90 -0.36 3.58 -3.27
CA GLY A 90 -1.32 3.50 -4.37
C GLY A 90 -1.13 4.63 -5.39
N ARG A 91 -0.93 5.86 -4.92
CA ARG A 91 -0.67 7.03 -5.78
C ARG A 91 0.65 6.89 -6.54
N ILE A 92 1.72 6.40 -5.92
CA ILE A 92 2.99 6.12 -6.59
C ILE A 92 2.75 5.14 -7.74
N LYS A 93 2.05 4.02 -7.49
CA LYS A 93 1.76 3.03 -8.54
C LYS A 93 0.97 3.63 -9.70
N GLN A 94 0.00 4.50 -9.41
CA GLN A 94 -0.79 5.16 -10.43
C GLN A 94 0.05 6.14 -11.26
N LYS A 95 0.82 7.01 -10.61
CA LYS A 95 1.70 7.98 -11.28
C LYS A 95 2.80 7.31 -12.11
N MET A 96 3.33 6.16 -11.65
CA MET A 96 4.26 5.36 -12.44
C MET A 96 3.65 4.81 -13.73
N LYS A 97 2.35 4.50 -13.76
CA LYS A 97 1.64 4.09 -14.99
C LYS A 97 1.43 5.28 -15.93
N GLU A 98 1.03 6.42 -15.40
CA GLU A 98 0.89 7.69 -16.14
C GLU A 98 2.22 8.07 -16.81
N LEU A 99 3.32 8.03 -16.04
CA LEU A 99 4.66 8.27 -16.55
C LEU A 99 5.06 7.28 -17.66
N ALA A 100 4.72 5.99 -17.53
CA ALA A 100 4.99 5.01 -18.57
C ALA A 100 4.24 5.33 -19.87
N SER A 101 2.98 5.78 -19.78
CA SER A 101 2.21 6.25 -20.94
C SER A 101 2.88 7.46 -21.60
N LEU A 102 3.34 8.45 -20.81
CA LEU A 102 4.05 9.62 -21.34
C LEU A 102 5.36 9.23 -22.02
N HIS A 103 6.12 8.30 -21.43
CA HIS A 103 7.34 7.75 -22.04
C HIS A 103 7.07 7.11 -23.40
N ASP A 104 6.04 6.28 -23.52
CA ASP A 104 5.71 5.61 -24.79
C ASP A 104 5.17 6.59 -25.84
N GLN A 105 4.35 7.57 -25.43
CA GLN A 105 3.91 8.65 -26.33
C GLN A 105 5.09 9.45 -26.88
N HIS A 106 6.02 9.84 -26.01
CA HIS A 106 7.20 10.61 -26.41
C HIS A 106 8.12 9.80 -27.34
N LEU A 107 8.33 8.51 -27.05
CA LEU A 107 9.20 7.65 -27.87
C LEU A 107 8.64 7.33 -29.25
N ASN A 108 7.31 7.29 -29.42
CA ASN A 108 6.66 6.92 -30.68
C ASN A 108 6.26 8.13 -31.55
N ARG A 109 6.64 9.35 -31.15
CA ARG A 109 6.20 10.57 -31.82
C ARG A 109 6.81 10.75 -33.23
N PRO A 110 6.00 11.12 -34.27
CA PRO A 110 6.48 11.39 -35.63
C PRO A 110 6.99 12.83 -35.92
N THR A 111 6.51 13.84 -35.19
CA THR A 111 6.80 15.28 -35.43
C THR A 111 7.71 15.89 -34.36
N LEU A 112 8.25 17.11 -34.59
CA LEU A 112 9.23 17.79 -33.72
C LEU A 112 8.66 18.90 -32.81
N ASP A 113 7.48 19.46 -33.08
CA ASP A 113 6.95 20.67 -32.39
C ASP A 113 6.56 20.49 -30.89
N ASP A 114 5.67 19.56 -30.56
CA ASP A 114 5.25 19.14 -29.19
C ASP A 114 6.34 18.55 -28.24
N SER A 115 7.65 18.66 -28.55
CA SER A 115 8.70 18.01 -27.73
C SER A 115 8.79 18.62 -26.34
N LEU A 116 8.69 19.95 -26.25
CA LEU A 116 8.90 20.68 -25.00
C LEU A 116 7.78 20.45 -23.98
N GLU A 117 6.53 20.38 -24.41
CA GLU A 117 5.39 20.16 -23.52
C GLU A 117 5.39 18.73 -22.96
N GLN A 118 5.66 17.73 -23.80
CA GLN A 118 5.77 16.33 -23.36
C GLN A 118 6.96 16.13 -22.42
N GLU A 119 8.13 16.70 -22.74
CA GLU A 119 9.31 16.66 -21.87
C GLU A 119 9.02 17.29 -20.51
N HIS A 120 8.35 18.45 -20.50
CA HIS A 120 7.96 19.13 -19.27
C HIS A 120 6.95 18.29 -18.45
N ALA A 121 5.97 17.66 -19.10
CA ALA A 121 5.02 16.77 -18.44
C ALA A 121 5.74 15.56 -17.79
N ILE A 122 6.68 14.93 -18.49
CA ILE A 122 7.49 13.83 -17.96
C ILE A 122 8.30 14.30 -16.74
N GLU A 123 8.92 15.49 -16.81
CA GLU A 123 9.68 16.06 -15.70
C GLU A 123 8.81 16.30 -14.46
N ILE A 124 7.63 16.89 -14.63
CA ILE A 124 6.68 17.12 -13.52
C ILE A 124 6.28 15.79 -12.88
N THR A 125 5.77 14.83 -13.66
CA THR A 125 5.30 13.55 -13.13
C THR A 125 6.44 12.80 -12.43
N THR A 126 7.66 12.89 -12.94
CA THR A 126 8.86 12.29 -12.33
C THR A 126 9.19 12.93 -10.98
N GLN A 127 9.11 14.25 -10.87
CA GLN A 127 9.32 14.97 -9.61
C GLN A 127 8.23 14.64 -8.59
N GLU A 128 6.96 14.59 -9.00
CA GLU A 128 5.83 14.20 -8.14
C GLU A 128 6.02 12.80 -7.55
N ILE A 129 6.41 11.82 -8.37
CA ILE A 129 6.70 10.45 -7.92
C ILE A 129 7.83 10.46 -6.87
N THR A 130 8.90 11.22 -7.13
CA THR A 130 10.04 11.32 -6.21
C THR A 130 9.62 11.91 -4.86
N GLN A 131 8.79 12.97 -4.88
CA GLN A 131 8.24 13.57 -3.66
C GLN A 131 7.35 12.59 -2.88
N LEU A 132 6.53 11.78 -3.57
CA LEU A 132 5.71 10.75 -2.93
C LEU A 132 6.57 9.67 -2.26
N PHE A 133 7.67 9.24 -2.88
CA PHE A 133 8.63 8.31 -2.24
C PHE A 133 9.20 8.91 -0.94
N HIS A 134 9.61 10.17 -0.95
CA HIS A 134 10.12 10.86 0.24
C HIS A 134 9.06 11.04 1.33
N ARG A 135 7.81 11.31 0.95
CA ARG A 135 6.69 11.39 1.89
C ARG A 135 6.43 10.04 2.56
N CYS A 136 6.32 8.97 1.77
CA CYS A 136 6.16 7.61 2.28
C CYS A 136 7.30 7.22 3.23
N GLN A 137 8.55 7.52 2.86
CA GLN A 137 9.72 7.22 3.69
C GLN A 137 9.62 7.90 5.06
N ARG A 138 9.32 9.21 5.10
CA ARG A 138 9.17 9.94 6.37
C ARG A 138 8.03 9.39 7.21
N ALA A 139 6.89 9.06 6.59
CA ALA A 139 5.75 8.49 7.28
C ALA A 139 6.06 7.10 7.87
N VAL A 140 6.70 6.21 7.12
CA VAL A 140 7.14 4.88 7.59
C VAL A 140 8.11 5.00 8.77
N GLN A 141 9.05 5.95 8.72
CA GLN A 141 10.01 6.19 9.81
C GLN A 141 9.37 6.82 11.06
N ALA A 142 8.32 7.62 10.89
CA ALA A 142 7.58 8.23 12.00
C ALA A 142 6.67 7.23 12.72
N LEU A 143 6.20 6.19 12.03
CA LEU A 143 5.21 5.24 12.52
C LEU A 143 5.59 4.56 13.86
N PRO A 144 6.82 4.03 14.05
CA PRO A 144 7.22 3.47 15.34
C PRO A 144 7.16 4.48 16.47
N SER A 145 7.52 5.74 16.22
CA SER A 145 7.57 6.79 17.24
C SER A 145 6.18 7.18 17.74
N GLN A 146 5.17 7.10 16.87
CA GLN A 146 3.77 7.36 17.21
C GLN A 146 3.15 6.25 18.07
N ALA A 147 3.66 5.02 17.99
CA ALA A 147 3.12 3.88 18.72
C ALA A 147 3.74 3.65 20.12
N ARG A 148 4.92 4.23 20.42
CA ARG A 148 5.69 3.94 21.64
C ARG A 148 4.96 4.18 22.98
N ARG A 149 3.91 5.01 23.01
CA ARG A 149 3.23 5.37 24.26
C ARG A 149 2.00 4.52 24.59
N ALA A 150 1.59 3.60 23.73
CA ALA A 150 0.28 2.94 23.87
C ALA A 150 0.24 1.45 23.50
N CYS A 151 1.36 0.82 23.12
CA CYS A 151 1.34 -0.53 22.59
C CYS A 151 1.71 -1.63 23.60
N SER A 152 0.92 -2.70 23.57
CA SER A 152 1.27 -4.00 24.14
C SER A 152 2.46 -4.63 23.39
N GLU A 153 3.22 -5.55 24.01
CA GLU A 153 4.36 -6.23 23.37
C GLU A 153 3.96 -6.92 22.06
N GLN A 154 2.76 -7.51 22.00
CA GLN A 154 2.22 -8.10 20.78
C GLN A 154 2.00 -7.05 19.68
N GLU A 155 1.47 -5.88 20.03
CA GLU A 155 1.23 -4.81 19.07
C GLU A 155 2.53 -4.19 18.55
N GLU A 156 3.56 -4.12 19.40
CA GLU A 156 4.89 -3.68 18.99
C GLU A 156 5.51 -4.64 17.96
N ARG A 157 5.37 -5.96 18.17
CA ARG A 157 5.78 -6.98 17.20
C ARG A 157 5.03 -6.84 15.88
N LEU A 158 3.71 -6.65 15.94
CA LEU A 158 2.89 -6.41 14.74
C LEU A 158 3.34 -5.15 13.99
N LEU A 159 3.57 -4.05 14.71
CA LEU A 159 4.03 -2.81 14.12
C LEU A 159 5.38 -2.97 13.42
N ARG A 160 6.35 -3.67 14.04
CA ARG A 160 7.65 -3.96 13.39
C ARG A 160 7.47 -4.71 12.07
N ASN A 161 6.60 -5.71 12.04
CA ASN A 161 6.31 -6.47 10.81
C ASN A 161 5.64 -5.59 9.74
N VAL A 162 4.72 -4.71 10.14
CA VAL A 162 4.05 -3.78 9.22
C VAL A 162 5.04 -2.76 8.66
N VAL A 163 5.88 -2.16 9.49
CA VAL A 163 6.93 -1.24 9.04
C VAL A 163 7.89 -1.94 8.07
N GLY A 164 8.29 -3.17 8.38
CA GLY A 164 9.13 -3.99 7.49
C GLY A 164 8.48 -4.26 6.14
N SER A 165 7.20 -4.65 6.11
CA SER A 165 6.50 -4.94 4.85
C SER A 165 6.26 -3.68 4.00
N LEU A 166 5.95 -2.54 4.63
CA LEU A 166 5.82 -1.24 3.95
C LEU A 166 7.15 -0.78 3.37
N ALA A 167 8.23 -0.89 4.15
CA ALA A 167 9.59 -0.57 3.71
C ALA A 167 10.01 -1.42 2.51
N GLN A 168 9.77 -2.74 2.56
CA GLN A 168 10.06 -3.65 1.45
C GLN A 168 9.26 -3.28 0.19
N THR A 169 7.96 -2.99 0.34
CA THR A 169 7.11 -2.57 -0.78
C THR A 169 7.61 -1.28 -1.41
N LEU A 170 8.03 -0.30 -0.60
CA LEU A 170 8.57 0.98 -1.08
C LEU A 170 9.92 0.80 -1.79
N GLN A 171 10.78 -0.07 -1.27
CA GLN A 171 12.05 -0.43 -1.90
C GLN A 171 11.83 -1.10 -3.27
N GLU A 172 10.90 -2.04 -3.38
CA GLU A 172 10.57 -2.69 -4.65
C GLU A 172 10.06 -1.67 -5.69
N LEU A 173 9.15 -0.78 -5.27
CA LEU A 173 8.62 0.28 -6.13
C LEU A 173 9.70 1.24 -6.58
N SER A 174 10.60 1.66 -5.69
CA SER A 174 11.73 2.54 -6.05
C SER A 174 12.69 1.86 -7.02
N ALA A 175 12.99 0.57 -6.84
CA ALA A 175 13.81 -0.20 -7.75
C ALA A 175 13.15 -0.36 -9.13
N ARG A 176 11.83 -0.57 -9.17
CA ARG A 176 11.07 -0.62 -10.42
C ARG A 176 11.04 0.75 -11.12
N PHE A 177 10.89 1.83 -10.37
CA PHE A 177 10.93 3.20 -10.89
C PHE A 177 12.29 3.53 -11.52
N ARG A 178 13.39 3.27 -10.79
CA ARG A 178 14.75 3.44 -11.32
C ARG A 178 14.97 2.65 -12.61
N ARG A 179 14.56 1.37 -12.64
CA ARG A 179 14.66 0.52 -13.85
C ARG A 179 13.84 1.07 -15.02
N ALA A 180 12.61 1.53 -14.78
CA ALA A 180 11.76 2.12 -15.81
C ALA A 180 12.38 3.40 -16.40
N GLN A 181 12.93 4.27 -15.55
CA GLN A 181 13.62 5.51 -15.96
C GLN A 181 14.89 5.21 -16.76
N SER A 182 15.76 4.31 -16.27
CA SER A 182 16.96 3.90 -17.01
C SER A 182 16.62 3.25 -18.35
N GLY A 183 15.57 2.43 -18.40
CA GLY A 183 15.08 1.82 -19.63
C GLY A 183 14.59 2.86 -20.66
N TYR A 184 13.84 3.85 -20.20
CA TYR A 184 13.38 4.96 -21.04
C TYR A 184 14.54 5.77 -21.61
N LEU A 185 15.49 6.20 -20.77
CA LEU A 185 16.67 6.95 -21.21
C LEU A 185 17.53 6.17 -22.21
N LYS A 186 17.67 4.87 -22.02
CA LYS A 186 18.39 4.00 -22.97
C LYS A 186 17.67 3.93 -24.33
N ARG A 187 16.34 3.82 -24.34
CA ARG A 187 15.55 3.82 -25.59
C ARG A 187 15.66 5.18 -26.31
N LEU A 188 15.66 6.28 -25.56
CA LEU A 188 15.82 7.62 -26.12
C LEU A 188 17.20 7.79 -26.77
N LYS A 189 18.27 7.41 -26.07
CA LYS A 189 19.65 7.45 -26.60
C LYS A 189 19.81 6.60 -27.86
N ASN A 190 19.29 5.36 -27.85
CA ASN A 190 19.36 4.48 -29.02
C ASN A 190 18.62 5.05 -30.24
N ARG A 191 17.50 5.77 -30.03
CA ARG A 191 16.77 6.46 -31.11
C ARG A 191 17.61 7.59 -31.70
N GLU A 192 18.28 8.37 -30.87
CA GLU A 192 19.15 9.48 -31.28
C GLU A 192 20.38 8.98 -32.05
N GLU A 193 21.09 7.98 -31.52
CA GLU A 193 22.24 7.35 -32.20
C GLU A 193 21.87 6.84 -33.60
N ARG A 194 20.72 6.16 -33.71
CA ARG A 194 20.23 5.65 -35.00
C ARG A 194 19.89 6.78 -35.98
N SER A 195 19.33 7.89 -35.50
CA SER A 195 19.10 9.06 -36.36
C SER A 195 20.40 9.73 -36.79
N GLN A 196 21.38 9.86 -35.90
CA GLN A 196 22.67 10.47 -36.22
C GLN A 196 23.42 9.67 -37.30
N HIS A 197 23.43 8.34 -37.24
CA HIS A 197 24.02 7.52 -38.31
C HIS A 197 23.39 7.76 -39.69
N PHE A 198 22.10 8.09 -39.76
CA PHE A 198 21.43 8.39 -41.02
C PHE A 198 21.83 9.77 -41.58
N PHE A 199 22.12 10.75 -40.72
CA PHE A 199 22.54 12.10 -41.12
C PHE A 199 24.06 12.25 -41.31
N ASP A 200 24.88 11.51 -40.55
CA ASP A 200 26.35 11.50 -40.67
C ASP A 200 26.84 10.62 -41.83
N THR A 201 26.02 9.69 -42.35
CA THR A 201 26.29 9.01 -43.63
C THR A 201 25.89 9.93 -44.81
N SER A 202 26.19 11.23 -44.70
CA SER A 202 26.23 12.08 -45.86
C SER A 202 27.39 11.60 -46.73
N VAL A 203 26.99 10.95 -47.82
CA VAL A 203 27.77 10.56 -48.99
C VAL A 203 28.97 11.50 -49.18
N PRO A 204 30.21 11.00 -49.32
CA PRO A 204 31.28 11.77 -49.95
C PRO A 204 30.82 12.07 -51.38
N LEU A 205 30.16 13.21 -51.56
CA LEU A 205 29.83 13.72 -52.87
C LEU A 205 31.19 14.10 -53.48
N MET A 206 31.77 13.17 -54.21
CA MET A 206 32.69 13.54 -55.28
C MET A 206 31.83 14.32 -56.27
N ASP A 207 31.91 15.65 -56.19
CA ASP A 207 31.51 16.51 -57.29
C ASP A 207 32.60 17.56 -57.48
N ASP A 208 33.23 17.46 -58.64
CA ASP A 208 34.29 18.30 -59.13
C ASP A 208 33.76 19.70 -59.45
N GLY A 209 34.40 20.75 -58.89
CA GLY A 209 34.48 22.07 -59.51
C GLY A 209 33.25 22.99 -59.47
N ASP A 210 33.45 24.16 -58.86
CA ASP A 210 32.77 25.44 -59.12
C ASP A 210 31.23 25.51 -59.08
N ASP A 211 30.66 26.12 -58.03
CA ASP A 211 29.98 27.43 -58.12
C ASP A 211 29.43 27.85 -56.74
N ASN A 212 29.48 29.15 -56.51
CA ASN A 212 29.06 29.87 -55.34
C ASN A 212 27.54 30.09 -55.37
N THR A 213 26.75 29.56 -54.42
CA THR A 213 25.59 30.26 -53.80
C THR A 213 24.75 29.39 -52.85
N LEU A 214 24.52 29.95 -51.66
CA LEU A 214 23.20 30.03 -51.02
C LEU A 214 22.40 28.72 -50.83
N TYR A 215 22.77 27.92 -49.82
CA TYR A 215 21.75 27.32 -48.98
C TYR A 215 22.11 27.45 -47.51
N ASP A 216 21.11 27.98 -46.81
CA ASP A 216 21.00 28.21 -45.39
C ASP A 216 21.64 27.06 -44.60
N ARG A 217 22.63 27.41 -43.78
CA ARG A 217 23.25 26.51 -42.82
C ARG A 217 22.18 26.22 -41.77
N ALA A 218 21.30 25.28 -42.06
CA ALA A 218 20.46 24.58 -41.10
C ALA A 218 21.40 23.85 -40.14
N ALA A 219 21.96 24.62 -39.20
CA ALA A 219 22.55 24.10 -37.99
C ALA A 219 21.46 23.25 -37.34
N GLY A 220 21.55 21.93 -37.51
CA GLY A 220 20.77 20.97 -36.77
C GLY A 220 20.88 21.38 -35.31
N ARG A 221 19.78 21.89 -34.75
CA ARG A 221 19.72 22.19 -33.33
C ARG A 221 20.12 20.90 -32.63
N PRO A 222 21.08 20.93 -31.68
CA PRO A 222 21.35 19.77 -30.86
C PRO A 222 20.01 19.35 -30.26
N CYS A 223 19.62 18.09 -30.46
CA CYS A 223 18.50 17.51 -29.76
C CYS A 223 18.74 17.80 -28.27
N HIS A 224 17.85 18.59 -27.65
CA HIS A 224 18.04 19.06 -26.29
C HIS A 224 18.27 17.83 -25.39
N LEU A 225 19.49 17.68 -24.86
CA LEU A 225 19.76 16.65 -23.88
C LEU A 225 18.81 16.82 -22.68
N PRO A 226 18.28 15.72 -22.11
CA PRO A 226 17.37 15.81 -20.99
C PRO A 226 18.00 16.60 -19.84
N SER A 227 17.21 17.50 -19.27
CA SER A 227 17.57 18.46 -18.23
C SER A 227 18.37 17.83 -17.09
N ARG A 228 19.27 18.59 -16.45
CA ARG A 228 20.04 18.16 -15.26
C ARG A 228 19.14 17.63 -14.11
N THR A 229 17.89 18.08 -14.06
CA THR A 229 16.82 17.60 -13.17
C THR A 229 16.49 16.12 -13.41
N PHE A 230 16.46 15.69 -14.66
CA PHE A 230 16.20 14.31 -15.08
C PHE A 230 17.26 13.34 -14.57
N ARG A 231 18.54 13.74 -14.60
CA ARG A 231 19.64 12.91 -14.07
C ARG A 231 19.59 12.78 -12.53
N LYS A 232 19.09 13.80 -11.82
CA LYS A 232 18.89 13.73 -10.36
C LYS A 232 17.74 12.81 -9.95
N ALA A 233 16.67 12.72 -10.76
CA ALA A 233 15.54 11.84 -10.49
C ALA A 233 15.88 10.33 -10.52
N VAL A 234 16.98 9.95 -11.19
CA VAL A 234 17.48 8.57 -11.22
C VAL A 234 18.03 8.12 -9.86
N CYS A 235 18.35 9.06 -8.95
CA CYS A 235 18.89 8.77 -7.62
C CYS A 235 18.00 9.35 -6.52
N PRO A 236 16.95 8.64 -6.06
CA PRO A 236 16.43 8.86 -4.71
C PRO A 236 17.56 8.57 -3.71
N PRO A 237 17.57 9.22 -2.52
CA PRO A 237 18.71 9.21 -1.61
C PRO A 237 19.11 7.78 -1.25
N HIS A 238 20.43 7.54 -1.20
CA HIS A 238 21.13 6.30 -0.87
C HIS A 238 20.71 5.62 0.47
N SER A 239 19.70 6.13 1.19
CA SER A 239 19.30 5.61 2.51
C SER A 239 18.70 4.20 2.49
N TRP A 240 18.46 3.61 1.31
CA TRP A 240 17.96 2.23 1.17
C TRP A 240 19.05 1.20 0.83
N GLU A 241 20.30 1.63 0.58
CA GLU A 241 21.39 0.73 0.17
C GLU A 241 22.20 0.13 1.33
N GLU A 242 21.86 0.45 2.58
CA GLU A 242 22.44 -0.22 3.75
C GLU A 242 21.37 -0.98 4.55
N PRO A 243 21.47 -2.32 4.68
CA PRO A 243 20.78 -3.04 5.72
C PRO A 243 21.50 -2.77 7.05
N ARG A 244 21.34 -1.57 7.63
CA ARG A 244 21.72 -1.36 9.03
C ARG A 244 20.65 -1.97 9.92
N GLY A 245 20.82 -3.26 10.14
CA GLY A 245 20.44 -4.04 11.31
C GLY A 245 19.18 -3.59 12.05
N PHE A 246 18.02 -4.09 11.62
CA PHE A 246 16.89 -4.34 12.51
C PHE A 246 16.92 -5.83 12.93
N HIS A 247 18.05 -6.26 13.49
CA HIS A 247 18.19 -7.51 14.22
C HIS A 247 18.98 -7.22 15.49
N ARG A 248 18.24 -6.83 16.54
CA ARG A 248 18.50 -7.20 17.94
C ARG A 248 17.25 -6.93 18.74
#